data_AF-A0A929KX47-F1
#
_entry.id   AF-A0A929KX47-F1
#
_cell.length_a   1.000
_cell.length_b   1.000
_cell.length_c   1.000
_cell.angle_alpha   90.00
_cell.angle_beta   90.00
_cell.angle_gamma   90.00
#
_symmetry.space_group_name_H-M   'P 1'
#
loop_
_entity.id
_entity.type
_entity.pdbx_description
1 polymer ?
#
loop_
_entity_poly.entity_id
_entity_poly.type
_entity_poly.pdbx_seq_one_letter_code
_entity_poly.pdbx_strand_id
1 'polypeptide(L)'
;MRTLLNKLKDIEQHVFGTAAPGDALVFDARIIIDQDLADDVALQKEAYAVIKRYGRQQLRAELETVHQQVFTQARHQSFKQKITALFK
;
A
#
# COMPACT_ATOMS: atom_id res chain seq x y z
N MET A 1 0.51 28.91 0.17
CA MET A 1 1.34 27.72 0.50
C MET A 1 0.81 26.93 1.69
N ARG A 2 0.56 27.55 2.87
CA ARG A 2 0.06 26.82 4.07
C ARG A 2 -1.29 26.13 3.89
N THR A 3 -2.20 26.71 3.10
CA THR A 3 -3.55 26.17 2.84
C THR A 3 -3.52 24.88 2.01
N LEU A 4 -2.69 24.82 0.97
CA LEU A 4 -2.52 23.64 0.13
C LEU A 4 -1.93 22.47 0.91
N LEU A 5 -0.93 22.74 1.77
CA LEU A 5 -0.31 21.72 2.62
C LEU A 5 -1.31 21.16 3.65
N ASN A 6 -2.16 22.01 4.22
CA ASN A 6 -3.22 21.56 5.13
C ASN A 6 -4.26 20.70 4.38
N LYS A 7 -4.67 21.11 3.18
CA LYS A 7 -5.58 20.32 2.35
C LYS A 7 -5.02 18.93 2.05
N LEU A 8 -3.73 18.86 1.66
CA LEU A 8 -3.06 17.59 1.42
C LEU A 8 -3.04 16.72 2.69
N LYS A 9 -2.66 17.31 3.84
CA LYS A 9 -2.64 16.59 5.11
C LYS A 9 -4.01 16.02 5.49
N ASP A 10 -5.08 16.80 5.34
CA ASP A 10 -6.43 16.36 5.67
C ASP A 10 -6.85 15.19 4.75
N ILE A 11 -6.54 15.28 3.45
CA ILE A 11 -6.77 14.20 2.48
C ILE A 11 -6.00 12.94 2.89
N GLU A 12 -4.72 13.05 3.22
CA GLU A 12 -3.92 11.90 3.66
C GLU A 12 -4.47 11.27 4.93
N GLN A 13 -4.83 12.08 5.92
CA GLN A 13 -5.41 11.58 7.17
C GLN A 13 -6.73 10.85 6.94
N HIS A 14 -7.57 11.36 6.05
CA HIS A 14 -8.81 10.67 5.66
C HIS A 14 -8.52 9.36 4.90
N VAL A 15 -7.63 9.38 3.90
CA VAL A 15 -7.29 8.20 3.09
C VAL A 15 -6.69 7.07 3.93
N PHE A 16 -5.85 7.41 4.92
CA PHE A 16 -5.23 6.43 5.81
C PHE A 16 -6.04 6.14 7.09
N GLY A 17 -7.18 6.80 7.30
CA GLY A 17 -8.02 6.61 8.48
C GLY A 17 -7.32 7.01 9.79
N THR A 18 -6.44 8.00 9.75
CA THR A 18 -5.65 8.46 10.92
C THR A 18 -6.19 9.75 11.55
N ALA A 19 -7.25 10.33 10.97
CA ALA A 19 -7.94 11.48 11.53
C ALA A 19 -8.64 11.14 12.86
N ALA A 20 -8.77 12.12 13.75
CA ALA A 20 -9.62 11.98 14.92
C ALA A 20 -11.10 11.79 14.49
N PRO A 21 -11.94 11.06 15.26
CA PRO A 21 -13.30 10.73 14.82
C PRO A 21 -14.16 11.96 14.46
N GLY A 22 -14.04 13.05 15.22
CA GLY A 22 -14.75 14.30 14.92
C GLY A 22 -14.29 14.93 13.61
N ASP A 23 -12.97 14.99 13.39
CA ASP A 23 -12.38 15.54 12.17
C ASP A 23 -12.73 14.70 10.94
N ALA A 24 -12.76 13.37 11.09
CA ALA A 24 -13.19 12.44 10.05
C ALA A 24 -14.64 12.71 9.61
N LEU A 25 -15.57 12.85 10.56
CA LEU A 25 -16.97 13.15 10.27
C LEU A 25 -17.16 14.51 9.56
N VAL A 26 -16.41 15.53 10.00
CA VAL A 26 -16.42 16.84 9.34
C VAL A 26 -15.87 16.74 7.92
N PHE A 27 -14.80 15.96 7.72
CA PHE A 27 -14.22 15.75 6.40
C PHE A 27 -15.17 14.98 5.47
N ASP A 28 -15.85 13.96 5.97
CA ASP A 28 -16.86 13.21 5.21
C ASP A 28 -18.00 14.12 4.76
N ALA A 29 -18.49 15.00 5.64
CA ALA A 29 -19.49 15.99 5.27
C ALA A 29 -18.98 16.97 4.21
N ARG A 30 -17.70 17.37 4.27
CA ARG A 30 -17.07 18.24 3.27
C ARG A 30 -16.98 17.56 1.90
N ILE A 31 -16.58 16.30 1.83
CA ILE A 31 -16.53 15.53 0.57
C ILE A 31 -17.90 15.53 -0.14
N ILE A 32 -19.00 15.46 0.61
CA ILE A 32 -20.36 15.41 0.03
C ILE A 32 -20.73 16.73 -0.68
N ILE A 33 -20.26 17.87 -0.16
CA ILE A 33 -20.66 19.20 -0.64
C ILE A 33 -19.62 19.87 -1.55
N ASP A 34 -18.36 19.42 -1.48
CA ASP A 34 -17.23 19.96 -2.24
C ASP A 34 -16.75 18.91 -3.24
N GLN A 35 -17.20 19.04 -4.49
CA GLN A 35 -16.91 18.08 -5.55
C GLN A 35 -15.43 18.07 -5.96
N ASP A 36 -14.77 19.23 -5.93
CA ASP A 36 -13.33 19.32 -6.21
C ASP A 36 -12.52 18.56 -5.14
N LEU A 37 -12.94 18.66 -3.87
CA LEU A 37 -12.33 17.87 -2.79
C LEU A 37 -12.58 16.37 -2.96
N ALA A 38 -13.77 15.96 -3.40
CA ALA A 38 -14.08 14.57 -3.67
C ALA A 38 -13.20 13.99 -4.78
N ASP A 39 -13.01 14.74 -5.87
CA ASP A 39 -12.16 14.37 -6.99
C ASP A 39 -10.69 14.26 -6.57
N ASP A 40 -10.18 15.20 -5.78
CA ASP A 40 -8.82 15.16 -5.22
C ASP A 40 -8.60 13.89 -4.37
N VAL A 41 -9.57 13.53 -3.52
CA VAL A 41 -9.50 12.30 -2.70
C VAL A 41 -9.52 11.05 -3.58
N ALA A 42 -10.34 11.02 -4.63
CA ALA A 42 -10.41 9.90 -5.56
C ALA A 42 -9.09 9.70 -6.30
N LEU A 43 -8.52 10.77 -6.84
CA LEU A 43 -7.21 10.75 -7.52
C LEU A 43 -6.09 10.30 -6.57
N GLN A 44 -6.08 10.77 -5.32
CA GLN A 44 -5.09 10.34 -4.34
C GLN A 44 -5.19 8.83 -4.04
N LYS A 45 -6.42 8.30 -3.89
CA LYS A 45 -6.64 6.86 -3.69
C LYS A 45 -6.18 6.05 -4.90
N GLU A 46 -6.45 6.51 -6.11
CA GLU A 46 -6.01 5.86 -7.34
C GLU A 46 -4.48 5.85 -7.48
N ALA A 47 -3.83 6.98 -7.21
CA ALA A 47 -2.38 7.10 -7.24
C ALA A 47 -1.72 6.07 -6.28
N TYR A 48 -2.22 5.97 -5.04
CA TYR A 48 -1.72 4.96 -4.10
C TYR A 48 -2.02 3.53 -4.55
N ALA A 49 -3.16 3.27 -5.18
CA ALA A 49 -3.48 1.95 -5.71
C ALA A 49 -2.49 1.53 -6.81
N VAL A 50 -2.12 2.45 -7.71
CA VAL A 50 -1.11 2.21 -8.75
C VAL A 50 0.26 1.93 -8.13
N ILE A 51 0.71 2.78 -7.20
CA ILE A 51 2.00 2.62 -6.51
C ILE A 51 2.05 1.26 -5.79
N LYS A 52 0.99 0.91 -5.05
CA LYS A 52 0.90 -0.36 -4.32
C LYS A 52 0.93 -1.56 -5.26
N ARG A 53 0.23 -1.49 -6.39
CA ARG A 53 0.21 -2.57 -7.39
C ARG A 53 1.58 -2.78 -7.99
N TYR A 54 2.26 -1.69 -8.38
CA TYR A 54 3.61 -1.74 -8.92
C TYR A 54 4.60 -2.31 -7.90
N GLY A 55 4.59 -1.78 -6.68
CA GLY A 55 5.45 -2.27 -5.59
C GLY A 55 5.25 -3.76 -5.31
N ARG A 56 4.00 -4.25 -5.37
CA ARG A 56 3.69 -5.68 -5.21
C ARG A 56 4.26 -6.53 -6.35
N GLN A 57 4.24 -6.04 -7.58
CA GLN A 57 4.84 -6.74 -8.72
C GLN A 57 6.36 -6.84 -8.56
N GLN A 58 7.00 -5.75 -8.16
CA GLN A 58 8.44 -5.74 -7.90
C GLN A 58 8.82 -6.69 -6.76
N LEU A 59 8.13 -6.61 -5.61
CA LEU A 59 8.38 -7.51 -4.48
C LEU A 59 8.20 -8.98 -4.85
N ARG A 60 7.21 -9.29 -5.70
CA ARG A 60 7.03 -10.66 -6.21
C ARG A 60 8.20 -11.12 -7.06
N ALA A 61 8.74 -10.26 -7.92
CA ALA A 61 9.91 -10.59 -8.74
C ALA A 61 11.18 -10.82 -7.89
N GLU A 62 11.36 -10.01 -6.85
CA GLU A 62 12.46 -10.17 -5.88
C GLU A 62 12.33 -11.50 -5.11
N LEU A 63 11.13 -11.81 -4.61
CA LEU A 63 10.85 -13.08 -3.92
C LEU A 63 11.05 -14.28 -4.83
N GLU A 64 10.62 -14.21 -6.10
CA GLU A 64 10.85 -15.30 -7.06
C GLU A 64 12.34 -15.50 -7.30
N THR A 65 13.11 -14.41 -7.43
CA THR A 65 14.57 -14.48 -7.62
C THR A 65 15.24 -15.19 -6.44
N VAL A 66 14.89 -14.81 -5.21
CA VAL A 66 15.39 -15.46 -3.99
C VAL A 66 14.96 -16.93 -3.93
N HIS A 67 13.70 -17.22 -4.24
CA HIS A 67 13.18 -18.58 -4.29
C HIS A 67 13.96 -19.45 -5.27
N GLN A 68 14.21 -18.96 -6.49
CA GLN A 68 15.01 -19.66 -7.49
C GLN A 68 16.42 -19.92 -6.97
N GLN A 69 17.09 -18.92 -6.40
CA GLN A 69 18.44 -19.10 -5.85
C GLN A 69 18.48 -20.19 -4.77
N VAL A 70 17.54 -20.18 -3.82
CA VAL A 70 17.55 -21.08 -2.66
C VAL A 70 17.03 -22.49 -3.00
N PHE A 71 16.05 -22.63 -3.90
CA PHE A 71 15.37 -23.92 -4.11
C PHE A 71 15.78 -24.69 -5.38
N THR A 72 16.56 -24.07 -6.28
CA THR A 72 17.04 -24.74 -7.50
C THR A 72 18.53 -25.04 -7.52
N GLN A 73 19.36 -24.27 -6.81
CA GLN A 73 20.80 -24.51 -6.82
C GLN A 73 21.15 -25.76 -5.98
N ALA A 74 21.95 -26.66 -6.57
CA ALA A 74 22.34 -27.92 -5.93
C ALA A 74 22.97 -27.75 -4.53
N ARG A 75 23.67 -26.63 -4.31
CA ARG A 75 24.30 -26.29 -3.01
C ARG A 75 23.30 -26.11 -1.85
N HIS A 76 22.01 -25.91 -2.14
CA HIS A 76 20.96 -25.68 -1.13
C HIS A 76 20.01 -26.88 -0.97
N GLN A 77 20.33 -28.04 -1.55
CA GLN A 77 19.46 -29.23 -1.54
C GLN A 77 19.12 -29.72 -0.13
N SER A 78 20.07 -29.66 0.81
CA SER A 78 19.85 -30.05 2.22
C SER A 78 18.88 -29.11 2.94
N PHE A 79 18.92 -27.81 2.64
CA PHE A 79 17.97 -26.83 3.17
C PHE A 79 16.56 -27.10 2.64
N LYS A 80 16.42 -27.29 1.32
CA LYS A 80 15.15 -27.64 0.68
C LYS A 80 14.51 -28.88 1.31
N GLN A 81 15.27 -29.96 1.49
CA GLN A 81 14.79 -31.19 2.11
C GLN A 81 14.29 -30.98 3.56
N LYS A 82 15.03 -30.22 4.36
CA LYS A 82 14.63 -29.89 5.74
C LYS A 82 13.31 -29.12 5.77
N ILE A 83 13.17 -28.09 4.93
CA ILE A 83 11.94 -27.29 4.88
C ILE A 83 10.76 -28.14 4.40
N THR A 84 10.88 -28.91 3.32
CA THR A 84 9.78 -29.76 2.83
C THR A 84 9.35 -30.80 3.88
N ALA A 85 10.26 -31.29 4.72
CA ALA A 85 9.91 -32.22 5.79
C ALA A 85 9.06 -31.60 6.91
N LEU A 86 9.09 -30.27 7.11
CA LEU A 86 8.25 -29.59 8.11
C LEU A 86 6.77 -29.49 7.71
N PHE A 87 6.48 -29.66 6.43
CA PHE A 87 5.13 -29.58 5.86
C PHE A 87 4.58 -30.96 5.47
N LYS A 88 5.21 -32.04 5.94
CA LYS A 88 4.76 -33.42 5.79
C LYS A 88 3.99 -33.90 7.01
#